data_AF-X5XEG0-F1
#
_entry.id   AF-X5XEG0-F1
#
_cell.length_a   1.000
_cell.length_b   1.000
_cell.length_c   1.000
_cell.angle_alpha   90.00
_cell.angle_beta   90.00
_cell.angle_gamma   90.00
#
_symmetry.space_group_name_H-M   'P 1'
#
loop_
_entity.id
_entity.type
_entity.pdbx_description
1 polymer ?
#
loop_
_entity_poly.entity_id
_entity_poly.type
_entity_poly.pdbx_seq_one_letter_code
_entity_poly.pdbx_strand_id
1 'polypeptide(L)'
;MPKFRFETTVSGQTTALEEELASAEMASPRAIEMARVAVAADPGSGTKQSGSTIKVYDEAGYLVATVNFSDVLPSDPDAGQHGIGDAVVEEPGVMRSG
;
A
#
# COMPACT_ATOMS: atom_id res chain seq x y z
N MET A 1 15.28 13.36 12.42
CA MET A 1 14.15 12.51 12.00
C MET A 1 14.75 11.29 11.31
N PRO A 2 14.22 10.06 11.45
CA PRO A 2 14.78 8.90 10.76
C PRO A 2 14.72 9.09 9.23
N LYS A 3 15.82 8.75 8.56
CA LYS A 3 15.97 8.85 7.11
C LYS A 3 15.63 7.51 6.47
N PHE A 4 14.84 7.56 5.41
CA PHE A 4 14.42 6.38 4.66
C PHE A 4 14.79 6.52 3.20
N ARG A 5 15.16 5.40 2.58
CA ARG A 5 15.45 5.29 1.15
C ARG A 5 14.34 4.51 0.46
N PHE A 6 13.62 5.18 -0.42
CA PHE A 6 12.54 4.63 -1.24
C PHE A 6 13.10 4.27 -2.62
N GLU A 7 13.24 2.97 -2.88
CA GLU A 7 13.60 2.47 -4.20
C GLU A 7 12.34 2.08 -4.97
N THR A 8 12.03 2.83 -6.01
CA THR A 8 10.89 2.58 -6.90
C THR A 8 11.40 1.93 -8.17
N THR A 9 10.98 0.69 -8.42
CA THR A 9 11.26 -0.04 -9.67
C THR A 9 10.00 -0.07 -10.52
N VAL A 10 10.08 0.50 -11.72
CA VAL A 10 9.00 0.49 -12.71
C VAL A 10 9.55 0.00 -14.04
N SER A 11 8.94 -1.04 -14.62
CA SER A 11 9.38 -1.62 -15.91
C SER A 11 10.88 -1.96 -15.98
N GLY A 12 11.49 -2.39 -14.87
CA GLY A 12 12.92 -2.71 -14.80
C GLY A 12 13.85 -1.50 -14.62
N GLN A 13 13.32 -0.28 -14.57
CA GLN A 13 14.08 0.91 -14.20
C GLN A 13 13.90 1.20 -12.71
N THR A 14 15.00 1.25 -11.96
CA THR A 14 15.00 1.58 -10.53
C THR A 14 15.44 3.03 -10.32
N THR A 15 14.66 3.75 -9.53
CA THR A 15 14.97 5.10 -9.04
C THR A 15 14.96 5.08 -7.51
N ALA A 16 15.80 5.90 -6.90
CA ALA A 16 15.87 6.00 -5.44
C ALA A 16 15.62 7.45 -5.00
N LEU A 17 14.80 7.61 -3.96
CA LEU A 17 14.57 8.87 -3.27
C LEU A 17 14.89 8.69 -1.79
N GLU A 18 15.53 9.67 -1.18
CA GLU A 18 15.73 9.69 0.26
C GLU A 18 14.82 10.73 0.90
N GLU A 19 14.13 10.37 1.99
CA GLU A 19 13.22 11.26 2.71
C GLU A 19 13.33 11.06 4.22
N GLU A 20 13.28 12.15 4.99
CA GLU A 20 13.19 12.10 6.45
C GLU A 20 11.72 12.04 6.88
N LEU A 21 11.37 11.04 7.69
CA LEU A 21 10.02 10.86 8.20
C LEU A 21 9.95 11.07 9.70
N ALA A 22 8.75 11.35 10.20
CA ALA A 22 8.52 11.53 11.63
C ALA A 22 8.80 10.25 12.44
N SER A 23 8.57 9.07 11.87
CA SER A 23 8.77 7.75 12.51
C SER A 23 8.80 6.63 11.47
N ALA A 24 9.29 5.44 11.85
CA ALA A 24 9.32 4.27 10.97
C ALA A 24 7.94 3.79 10.52
N GLU A 25 6.92 3.97 11.35
CA GLU A 25 5.53 3.63 11.01
C GLU A 25 4.98 4.46 9.83
N MET A 26 5.58 5.62 9.56
CA MET A 26 5.20 6.47 8.42
C MET A 26 5.80 5.98 7.09
N ALA A 27 6.80 5.10 7.11
CA ALA A 27 7.48 4.61 5.91
C ALA A 27 6.52 3.86 4.97
N SER A 28 5.69 2.98 5.53
CA SER A 28 4.68 2.21 4.79
C SER A 28 3.60 3.10 4.15
N PRO A 29 2.86 3.95 4.88
CA PRO A 29 1.84 4.81 4.28
C PRO A 29 2.44 5.79 3.27
N ARG A 30 3.68 6.27 3.50
CA ARG A 30 4.38 7.12 2.53
C ARG A 30 4.69 6.39 1.22
N ALA A 31 5.17 5.15 1.29
CA ALA A 31 5.42 4.35 0.10
C ALA A 31 4.12 4.04 -0.67
N ILE A 32 3.01 3.81 0.02
CA ILE A 32 1.70 3.64 -0.63
C ILE A 32 1.30 4.92 -1.37
N GLU A 33 1.46 6.08 -0.74
CA GLU A 33 1.18 7.37 -1.40
C GLU A 33 2.05 7.57 -2.65
N MET A 34 3.35 7.31 -2.57
CA MET A 34 4.26 7.39 -3.72
C MET A 34 3.84 6.46 -4.86
N ALA A 35 3.42 5.24 -4.54
CA ALA A 35 2.90 4.30 -5.52
C ALA A 35 1.62 4.83 -6.18
N ARG A 36 0.68 5.39 -5.41
CA ARG A 36 -0.56 6.01 -5.96
C ARG A 36 -0.25 7.14 -6.92
N VAL A 37 0.68 8.02 -6.55
CA VAL A 37 1.10 9.15 -7.39
C VAL A 37 1.76 8.67 -8.68
N ALA A 38 2.65 7.68 -8.59
CA ALA A 38 3.32 7.10 -9.75
C ALA A 38 2.34 6.39 -10.70
N VAL A 39 1.36 5.66 -10.17
CA VAL A 39 0.26 5.06 -10.95
C VAL A 39 -0.55 6.13 -11.66
N ALA A 40 -0.96 7.17 -10.94
CA ALA A 40 -1.80 8.26 -11.48
C ALA A 40 -1.09 9.10 -12.54
N ALA A 41 0.25 9.21 -12.47
CA ALA A 41 1.05 9.93 -13.45
C ALA A 41 1.15 9.21 -14.80
N ASP A 42 0.97 7.89 -14.84
CA ASP A 42 1.08 7.10 -16.08
C ASP A 42 -0.02 6.02 -16.20
N PRO A 43 -1.31 6.41 -16.34
CA PRO A 43 -2.45 5.47 -16.34
C PRO A 43 -2.45 4.50 -17.54
N GLY A 44 -1.66 4.76 -18.57
CA GLY A 44 -1.51 3.90 -19.76
C GLY A 44 -0.59 2.70 -19.58
N SER A 45 0.20 2.65 -18.49
CA SER A 45 1.16 1.56 -18.21
C SER A 45 0.58 0.42 -17.37
N GLY A 46 -0.74 0.21 -17.33
CA GLY A 46 -1.36 -0.80 -16.44
C GLY A 46 -0.69 -2.19 -16.45
N THR A 47 -0.20 -2.66 -17.60
CA THR A 47 0.56 -3.93 -17.70
C THR A 47 2.01 -3.85 -17.22
N LYS A 48 2.64 -2.68 -17.37
CA LYS A 48 3.99 -2.36 -16.88
C LYS A 48 4.04 -2.12 -15.37
N GLN A 49 2.92 -1.66 -14.80
CA GLN A 49 2.77 -1.39 -13.37
C GLN A 49 2.57 -2.66 -12.55
N SER A 50 2.05 -3.75 -13.14
CA SER A 50 1.83 -5.03 -12.43
C SER A 50 3.12 -5.68 -11.91
N GLY A 51 4.29 -5.33 -12.45
CA GLY A 51 5.60 -5.75 -11.94
C GLY A 51 6.36 -4.66 -11.19
N SER A 52 5.71 -3.54 -10.90
CA SER A 52 6.34 -2.38 -10.26
C SER A 52 6.22 -2.44 -8.74
N THR A 53 7.24 -1.97 -8.04
CA THR A 53 7.35 -2.07 -6.58
C THR A 53 8.10 -0.87 -6.02
N ILE A 54 7.73 -0.46 -4.81
CA ILE A 54 8.52 0.42 -3.95
C ILE A 54 9.07 -0.39 -2.78
N LYS A 55 10.38 -0.40 -2.60
CA LYS A 55 11.06 -0.93 -1.43
C LYS A 55 11.54 0.21 -0.56
N VAL A 56 11.30 0.13 0.74
CA VAL A 56 11.73 1.16 1.69
C VAL A 56 12.79 0.60 2.61
N TYR A 57 13.91 1.29 2.69
CA TYR A 57 15.02 0.94 3.55
C TYR A 57 15.19 2.00 4.64
N ASP A 58 15.52 1.61 5.86
CA ASP A 58 15.95 2.55 6.90
C ASP A 58 17.41 3.00 6.68
N GLU A 59 17.93 3.86 7.55
CA GLU A 59 19.29 4.41 7.47
C GLU A 59 20.39 3.35 7.55
N ALA A 60 20.15 2.25 8.28
CA ALA A 60 21.07 1.11 8.37
C ALA A 60 20.97 0.18 7.15
N GLY A 61 20.01 0.43 6.25
CA GLY A 61 19.81 -0.34 5.03
C GLY A 61 18.95 -1.59 5.20
N TYR A 62 18.21 -1.74 6.31
CA TYR A 62 17.23 -2.83 6.42
C TYR A 62 15.96 -2.49 5.65
N LEU A 63 15.43 -3.48 4.95
CA LEU A 63 14.14 -3.37 4.28
C LEU A 63 13.03 -3.32 5.34
N VAL A 64 12.35 -2.18 5.44
CA VAL A 64 11.28 -1.95 6.42
C VAL A 64 9.88 -2.03 5.82
N ALA A 65 9.74 -1.81 4.50
CA ALA A 65 8.46 -1.95 3.81
C ALA A 65 8.65 -2.34 2.33
N THR A 66 7.65 -3.00 1.76
CA THR A 66 7.56 -3.29 0.33
C THR A 66 6.13 -3.08 -0.13
N VAL A 67 5.94 -2.25 -1.15
CA VAL A 67 4.64 -1.90 -1.71
C VAL A 67 4.62 -2.31 -3.18
N ASN A 68 3.68 -3.17 -3.54
CA ASN A 68 3.46 -3.54 -4.94
C ASN A 68 2.42 -2.61 -5.54
N PHE A 69 2.65 -2.14 -6.77
CA PHE A 69 1.71 -1.22 -7.42
C PHE A 69 0.34 -1.88 -7.65
N SER A 70 0.30 -3.20 -7.85
CA SER A 70 -0.93 -3.99 -7.95
C SER A 70 -1.83 -3.94 -6.72
N ASP A 71 -1.25 -3.73 -5.53
CA ASP A 71 -2.00 -3.59 -4.27
C ASP A 71 -2.61 -2.20 -4.10
N VAL A 72 -2.06 -1.23 -4.83
CA VAL A 72 -2.38 0.19 -4.71
C VAL A 72 -3.36 0.67 -5.78
N LEU A 73 -3.32 0.02 -6.95
CA LEU A 73 -4.34 0.14 -7.97
C LEU A 73 -5.70 -0.12 -7.32
N PRO A 74 -6.72 0.74 -7.57
CA PRO A 74 -8.07 0.38 -7.17
C PRO A 74 -8.40 -0.92 -7.90
N SER A 75 -8.47 -2.02 -7.14
CA SER A 75 -9.38 -3.10 -7.51
C SER A 75 -10.73 -2.43 -7.72
N ASP A 76 -11.44 -2.79 -8.79
CA ASP A 76 -12.76 -2.26 -9.12
C ASP A 76 -13.56 -1.87 -7.86
N PRO A 77 -14.30 -0.75 -7.87
CA PRO A 77 -15.04 -0.25 -6.69
C PRO A 77 -16.10 -1.23 -6.13
N ASP A 78 -16.19 -2.45 -6.64
CA ASP A 78 -17.01 -3.56 -6.15
C ASP A 78 -16.30 -4.44 -5.08
N ALA A 79 -14.97 -4.35 -4.93
CA ALA A 79 -14.21 -5.17 -3.95
C ALA A 79 -14.22 -4.61 -2.51
N GLY A 80 -15.09 -3.65 -2.20
CA GLY A 80 -15.20 -2.98 -0.90
C GLY A 80 -16.00 -3.75 0.17
N GLN A 81 -16.17 -5.07 0.07
CA GLN A 81 -17.01 -5.83 1.00
C GLN A 81 -16.32 -6.98 1.75
N HIS A 82 -14.99 -7.02 1.84
CA HIS A 82 -14.34 -8.06 2.63
C HIS A 82 -13.21 -7.53 3.51
N GLY A 83 -13.46 -7.43 4.81
CA GLY A 83 -12.40 -7.53 5.80
C GLY A 83 -12.24 -6.40 6.81
N ILE A 84 -13.28 -5.67 7.20
CA ILE A 84 -13.32 -5.03 8.52
C ILE A 84 -14.61 -5.45 9.21
N GLY A 85 -14.47 -6.46 10.07
CA GLY A 85 -15.57 -7.05 10.82
C GLY A 85 -15.05 -7.98 11.90
N ASP A 86 -14.05 -7.55 12.68
CA ASP A 86 -14.00 -8.01 14.07
C ASP A 86 -15.08 -7.25 14.84
N ALA A 87 -16.27 -7.80 14.81
CA ALA A 87 -17.34 -7.55 15.76
C ALA A 87 -18.18 -8.83 15.80
N VAL A 88 -17.76 -9.75 16.67
CA VAL A 88 -18.68 -10.72 17.28
C VAL A 88 -19.86 -9.92 17.83
N VAL A 89 -21.00 -9.99 17.15
CA VAL A 89 -22.29 -9.60 17.72
C VAL A 89 -23.22 -10.81 17.63
N GLU A 90 -23.30 -11.44 18.79
CA GLU A 90 -24.28 -12.40 19.31
C GLU A 90 -25.63 -12.44 18.56
N GLU A 91 -26.08 -13.68 18.39
CA GLU A 91 -27.28 -14.20 17.71
C GLU A 91 -28.58 -13.38 17.90
N PRO A 92 -29.31 -12.98 16.83
CA PRO A 92 -30.66 -12.44 16.97
C PRO A 92 -31.70 -13.52 16.62
N GLY A 93 -31.93 -14.44 17.55
CA GLY A 93 -32.84 -15.57 17.39
C GLY A 93 -33.94 -15.66 18.46
N VAL A 94 -34.42 -14.53 18.99
CA VAL A 94 -35.50 -14.53 19.98
C VAL A 94 -36.71 -13.68 19.56
N MET A 95 -37.86 -14.35 19.65
CA MET A 95 -39.26 -13.91 19.68
C MET A 95 -39.97 -13.67 18.34
N ARG A 96 -40.80 -14.65 17.96
CA ARG A 96 -42.16 -14.35 17.53
C ARG A 96 -43.16 -15.29 18.20
N SER A 97 -43.92 -14.72 19.12
CA SER A 97 -45.10 -15.28 19.77
C SER A 97 -46.29 -15.34 18.82
N GLY A 98 -47.19 -16.29 19.01
CA GLY A 98 -48.49 -16.40 18.32
C GLY A 98 -49.03 -17.82 18.35
#